data_AF-A0AAE3ANS9-F1
#
_entry.id   AF-A0AAE3ANS9-F1
#
_cell.length_a   1.000
_cell.length_b   1.000
_cell.length_c   1.000
_cell.angle_alpha   90.00
_cell.angle_beta   90.00
_cell.angle_gamma   90.00
#
_symmetry.space_group_name_H-M   'P 1'
#
loop_
_entity.id
_entity.type
_entity.pdbx_description
1 polymer ?
#
loop_
_entity_poly.entity_id
_entity_poly.type
_entity_poly.pdbx_seq_one_letter_code
_entity_poly.pdbx_strand_id
1 'polypeptide(L)'
;MADFEPFFELKNQYREFCPVLLQSGALYREEPTASAEAEETETAEVALPAEQEEAASPRTFLRLAFRNIDPRAVTSVYVDIHIFDKATNELAVVRDRRYLVPILGRDAVFGADEEIDVDDAAYSFSVAIKKVQFEGEDVFWNGSASLLFENLPEQAKIADVMEDEDLRAQYQRDFTEMAEDKEAAAQFVPQEYKDLWMCACGEVNHKDEEKCAACGAEYGPQHALFEDEEKLKENLEAYNKAEAEKAEAARIAAEKKAAEEKAAAEVAARKAAEEKAAAEEAARKKRLHRKIFLSISIPLAVLIAAFVVVLIVYIIPQNHYNDAAALLEAGKYDEAITAFTALDGYSDSAARITEAEYKKACDLLENEKFAEAIEAFTALGDYEDSKDRITEAEYRRAVKTFESGAYEDALNLLEPLKDYKEAAEKIETCHYELGMKALEADNLKSAAAHFKEVNAEQNKKMQAAFCDKGIAFYEKGDEEKALTYFEYVTDKDLLPKIDAAYYAQALKLVEDGEYDKATEIFAKLGEYEDCPTQLLRIHALKAEQYYNNADYENAIAEFKAAGDYGDAASRVTEATYRLGAQQLANGEVRKAYDTLYPIRSYDPAYMLLVSNSQFYIQIYDVGAGPNPLNEN
;
A
#
# COMPACT_ATOMS: atom_id res chain seq x y z
N MET A 1 -29.77 32.67 -6.50
CA MET A 1 -28.99 33.89 -6.20
C MET A 1 -28.62 34.52 -7.53
N ALA A 2 -27.95 35.67 -7.58
CA ALA A 2 -27.35 36.13 -8.83
C ALA A 2 -26.07 35.32 -9.06
N ASP A 3 -25.92 34.74 -10.25
CA ASP A 3 -24.73 33.97 -10.62
C ASP A 3 -23.65 34.95 -11.12
N PHE A 4 -22.87 35.49 -10.17
CA PHE A 4 -21.67 36.25 -10.48
C PHE A 4 -20.56 35.29 -10.93
N GLU A 5 -19.99 35.49 -12.12
CA GLU A 5 -18.80 34.75 -12.54
C GLU A 5 -17.56 35.25 -11.74
N PRO A 6 -16.76 34.36 -11.13
CA PRO A 6 -15.55 34.77 -10.44
C PRO A 6 -14.44 35.12 -11.44
N PHE A 7 -13.67 36.17 -11.16
CA PHE A 7 -12.57 36.62 -12.04
C PHE A 7 -11.19 36.10 -11.60
N PHE A 8 -11.11 35.50 -10.41
CA PHE A 8 -9.95 34.75 -9.92
C PHE A 8 -10.43 33.63 -8.99
N GLU A 9 -9.84 32.44 -9.14
CA GLU A 9 -10.19 31.24 -8.37
C GLU A 9 -8.94 30.51 -7.87
N LEU A 10 -9.06 29.91 -6.68
CA LEU A 10 -8.18 28.85 -6.15
C LEU A 10 -9.04 27.59 -5.94
N LYS A 11 -8.51 26.41 -6.23
CA LYS A 11 -9.22 25.12 -6.10
C LYS A 11 -8.29 24.06 -5.52
N ASN A 12 -8.82 23.20 -4.65
CA ASN A 12 -8.13 22.07 -4.03
C ASN A 12 -6.71 22.42 -3.52
N GLN A 13 -6.61 23.49 -2.72
CA GLN A 13 -5.33 23.91 -2.15
C GLN A 13 -5.11 23.33 -0.75
N TYR A 14 -3.88 22.88 -0.51
CA TYR A 14 -3.47 22.09 0.64
C TYR A 14 -2.12 22.54 1.21
N ARG A 15 -1.84 22.14 2.45
CA ARG A 15 -0.52 22.19 3.07
C ARG A 15 -0.35 20.98 3.97
N GLU A 16 0.82 20.37 3.94
CA GLU A 16 1.21 19.21 4.74
C GLU A 16 0.85 19.36 6.23
N PHE A 17 0.36 18.25 6.79
CA PHE A 17 -0.22 18.05 8.10
C PHE A 17 -1.46 18.89 8.42
N CYS A 18 -2.12 19.51 7.43
CA CYS A 18 -3.27 20.39 7.68
C CYS A 18 -4.59 19.61 7.67
N PRO A 19 -5.38 19.61 8.77
CA PRO A 19 -6.63 18.83 8.85
C PRO A 19 -7.77 19.38 7.97
N VAL A 20 -7.55 20.48 7.24
CA VAL A 20 -8.57 21.20 6.48
C VAL A 20 -8.01 21.63 5.12
N LEU A 21 -8.69 21.22 4.05
CA LEU A 21 -8.41 21.60 2.67
C LEU A 21 -9.13 22.91 2.30
N LEU A 22 -8.50 23.79 1.51
CA LEU A 22 -9.23 24.84 0.79
C LEU A 22 -9.79 24.22 -0.51
N GLN A 23 -11.02 23.72 -0.45
CA GLN A 23 -11.68 23.09 -1.59
C GLN A 23 -11.89 24.09 -2.74
N SER A 24 -12.33 25.31 -2.41
CA SER A 24 -12.32 26.42 -3.36
C SER A 24 -12.21 27.78 -2.68
N GLY A 25 -11.70 28.77 -3.39
CA GLY A 25 -11.81 30.17 -3.03
C GLY A 25 -12.02 30.98 -4.31
N ALA A 26 -12.93 31.95 -4.28
CA ALA A 26 -13.36 32.66 -5.48
C ALA A 26 -13.56 34.16 -5.21
N LEU A 27 -13.03 34.98 -6.11
CA LEU A 27 -13.06 36.44 -6.03
C LEU A 27 -14.03 36.98 -7.09
N TYR A 28 -15.04 37.72 -6.63
CA TYR A 28 -16.18 38.19 -7.42
C TYR A 28 -16.21 39.72 -7.45
N ARG A 29 -16.82 40.29 -8.49
CA ARG A 29 -17.15 41.72 -8.55
C ARG A 29 -18.61 41.89 -8.94
N GLU A 30 -19.37 42.52 -8.06
CA GLU A 30 -20.75 42.93 -8.29
C GLU A 30 -20.76 44.35 -8.89
N GLU A 31 -21.28 44.49 -10.11
CA GLU A 31 -21.54 45.79 -10.72
C GLU A 31 -22.93 46.31 -10.28
N PRO A 32 -23.08 47.62 -10.01
CA PRO A 32 -24.34 48.18 -9.52
C PRO A 32 -25.44 48.08 -10.56
N THR A 33 -26.52 47.38 -10.21
CA THR A 33 -27.70 47.22 -11.08
C THR A 33 -28.56 48.49 -11.07
N ALA A 34 -28.47 49.28 -12.14
CA ALA A 34 -29.39 50.40 -12.35
C ALA A 34 -30.84 49.88 -12.54
N SER A 35 -31.78 50.39 -11.75
CA SER A 35 -33.16 49.92 -11.70
C SER A 35 -33.93 50.19 -13.00
N ALA A 36 -34.12 49.14 -13.81
CA ALA A 36 -34.77 49.23 -15.11
C ALA A 36 -36.29 48.98 -15.04
N GLU A 37 -37.03 49.79 -14.29
CA GLU A 37 -38.50 49.78 -14.35
C GLU A 37 -39.09 51.19 -14.12
N ALA A 38 -39.51 51.84 -15.22
CA ALA A 38 -40.16 53.14 -15.23
C ALA A 38 -41.33 53.13 -16.23
N GLU A 39 -42.44 52.50 -15.86
CA GLU A 39 -43.69 52.62 -16.64
C GLU A 39 -44.29 54.03 -16.51
N GLU A 40 -44.64 54.63 -17.65
CA GLU A 40 -45.25 55.96 -17.70
C GLU A 40 -46.68 55.95 -17.12
N THR A 41 -46.89 56.63 -16.00
CA THR A 41 -48.23 57.11 -15.61
C THR A 41 -48.20 58.56 -15.16
N GLU A 42 -48.88 59.43 -15.91
CA GLU A 42 -49.09 60.82 -15.51
C GLU A 42 -50.07 60.91 -14.32
N THR A 43 -49.64 61.53 -13.22
CA THR A 43 -50.44 62.57 -12.53
C THR A 43 -49.57 63.35 -11.56
N ALA A 44 -49.82 64.66 -11.44
CA ALA A 44 -49.00 65.55 -10.61
C ALA A 44 -49.65 65.84 -9.25
N GLU A 45 -48.85 65.90 -8.18
CA GLU A 45 -48.52 67.17 -7.50
C GLU A 45 -47.50 66.98 -6.34
N VAL A 46 -46.96 68.10 -5.84
CA VAL A 46 -46.07 68.25 -4.67
C VAL A 46 -44.68 67.62 -4.80
N ALA A 47 -43.69 68.45 -5.13
CA ALA A 47 -42.28 68.07 -5.05
C ALA A 47 -41.74 68.11 -3.60
N LEU A 48 -41.12 67.02 -3.18
CA LEU A 48 -40.08 66.99 -2.16
C LEU A 48 -38.71 66.93 -2.86
N PRO A 49 -37.60 67.38 -2.23
CA PRO A 49 -36.28 67.22 -2.83
C PRO A 49 -35.95 65.73 -3.00
N ALA A 50 -35.51 65.33 -4.19
CA ALA A 50 -35.04 63.98 -4.41
C ALA A 50 -33.80 63.72 -3.54
N GLU A 51 -33.88 62.70 -2.69
CA GLU A 51 -32.67 62.07 -2.17
C GLU A 51 -31.93 61.48 -3.37
N GLN A 52 -30.65 61.82 -3.51
CA GLN A 52 -29.81 61.16 -4.50
C GLN A 52 -29.51 59.77 -3.95
N GLU A 53 -30.11 58.73 -4.53
CA GLU A 53 -29.54 57.40 -4.44
C GLU A 53 -28.13 57.49 -5.03
N GLU A 54 -27.11 57.43 -4.17
CA GLU A 54 -25.74 57.19 -4.63
C GLU A 54 -25.76 55.82 -5.30
N ALA A 55 -25.55 55.82 -6.62
CA ALA A 55 -25.37 54.58 -7.36
C ALA A 55 -24.23 53.80 -6.68
N ALA A 56 -24.55 52.64 -6.13
CA ALA A 56 -23.64 51.88 -5.29
C ALA A 56 -22.28 51.72 -6.00
N SER A 57 -21.19 51.92 -5.26
CA SER A 57 -19.87 51.54 -5.77
C SER A 57 -19.88 50.07 -6.18
N PRO A 58 -19.13 49.67 -7.21
CA PRO A 58 -18.90 48.25 -7.48
C PRO A 58 -18.37 47.60 -6.19
N ARG A 59 -18.72 46.33 -5.97
CA ARG A 59 -18.39 45.62 -4.74
C ARG A 59 -17.55 44.40 -5.09
N THR A 60 -16.28 44.42 -4.69
CA THR A 60 -15.38 43.26 -4.84
C THR A 60 -15.36 42.45 -3.55
N PHE A 61 -15.69 41.15 -3.64
CA PHE A 61 -15.78 40.27 -2.46
C PHE A 61 -15.23 38.86 -2.73
N LEU A 62 -14.77 38.23 -1.66
CA LEU A 62 -14.20 36.89 -1.63
C LEU A 62 -15.17 35.92 -0.95
N ARG A 63 -15.26 34.67 -1.43
CA ARG A 63 -15.84 33.53 -0.70
C ARG A 63 -14.82 32.39 -0.63
N LEU A 64 -14.76 31.65 0.49
CA LEU A 64 -13.83 30.53 0.69
C LEU A 64 -14.58 29.29 1.20
N ALA A 65 -14.55 28.20 0.43
CA ALA A 65 -15.06 26.89 0.83
C ALA A 65 -13.92 25.99 1.33
N PHE A 66 -14.00 25.59 2.60
CA PHE A 66 -13.07 24.67 3.25
C PHE A 66 -13.73 23.31 3.45
N ARG A 67 -12.96 22.23 3.36
CA ARG A 67 -13.40 20.84 3.61
C ARG A 67 -12.60 20.25 4.77
N ASN A 68 -13.27 19.65 5.75
CA ASN A 68 -12.59 18.86 6.77
C ASN A 68 -12.09 17.54 6.16
N ILE A 69 -10.79 17.26 6.26
CA ILE A 69 -10.16 16.01 5.79
C ILE A 69 -9.54 15.20 6.94
N ASP A 70 -9.67 15.66 8.18
CA ASP A 70 -9.33 14.91 9.39
C ASP A 70 -10.55 14.10 9.86
N PRO A 71 -10.38 12.87 10.36
CA PRO A 71 -11.49 12.08 10.90
C PRO A 71 -12.16 12.71 12.14
N ARG A 72 -11.49 13.63 12.84
CA ARG A 72 -12.03 14.36 13.99
C ARG A 72 -12.95 15.50 13.57
N ALA A 73 -13.96 15.78 14.39
CA ALA A 73 -14.90 16.86 14.09
C ALA A 73 -14.30 18.25 14.36
N VAL A 74 -14.28 19.12 13.35
CA VAL A 74 -13.81 20.51 13.43
C VAL A 74 -14.91 21.42 13.98
N THR A 75 -14.54 22.40 14.81
CA THR A 75 -15.46 23.37 15.44
C THR A 75 -15.11 24.84 15.17
N SER A 76 -13.83 25.16 14.91
CA SER A 76 -13.46 26.44 14.29
C SER A 76 -12.10 26.40 13.59
N VAL A 77 -11.96 27.26 12.58
CA VAL A 77 -10.75 27.44 11.78
C VAL A 77 -10.37 28.92 11.74
N TYR A 78 -9.08 29.23 11.84
CA TYR A 78 -8.53 30.58 11.79
C TYR A 78 -7.58 30.69 10.61
N VAL A 79 -7.83 31.66 9.72
CA VAL A 79 -7.05 31.87 8.51
C VAL A 79 -6.50 33.30 8.43
N ASP A 80 -5.30 33.44 7.88
CA ASP A 80 -4.78 34.70 7.36
C ASP A 80 -4.96 34.67 5.82
N ILE A 81 -5.53 35.73 5.24
CA ILE A 81 -5.80 35.86 3.79
C ILE A 81 -5.04 37.07 3.26
N HIS A 82 -4.11 36.85 2.34
CA HIS A 82 -3.33 37.91 1.70
C HIS A 82 -4.01 38.30 0.39
N ILE A 83 -4.19 39.60 0.15
CA ILE A 83 -4.92 40.15 -1.01
C ILE A 83 -3.94 40.97 -1.85
N PHE A 84 -3.92 40.74 -3.16
CA PHE A 84 -2.96 41.33 -4.09
C PHE A 84 -3.62 42.11 -5.23
N ASP A 85 -2.95 43.16 -5.69
CA ASP A 85 -3.35 43.89 -6.89
C ASP A 85 -2.89 43.17 -8.18
N LYS A 86 -3.29 43.72 -9.34
CA LYS A 86 -2.92 43.18 -10.66
C LYS A 86 -1.41 43.24 -10.97
N ALA A 87 -0.62 43.98 -10.19
CA ALA A 87 0.82 44.05 -10.27
C ALA A 87 1.53 43.22 -9.17
N THR A 88 0.78 42.36 -8.45
CA THR A 88 1.24 41.48 -7.37
C THR A 88 1.73 42.19 -6.09
N ASN A 89 1.36 43.46 -5.90
CA ASN A 89 1.58 44.14 -4.62
C ASN A 89 0.54 43.68 -3.59
N GLU A 90 0.96 43.40 -2.35
CA GLU A 90 0.04 43.12 -1.24
C GLU A 90 -0.74 44.39 -0.88
N LEU A 91 -2.07 44.37 -1.06
CA LEU A 91 -2.98 45.45 -0.71
C LEU A 91 -3.35 45.40 0.78
N ALA A 92 -3.66 44.20 1.27
CA ALA A 92 -4.12 43.96 2.64
C ALA A 92 -3.91 42.51 3.05
N VAL A 93 -3.90 42.26 4.37
CA VAL A 93 -3.97 40.91 4.95
C VAL A 93 -5.12 40.86 5.95
N VAL A 94 -6.14 40.05 5.66
CA VAL A 94 -7.23 39.76 6.60
C VAL A 94 -6.71 38.70 7.58
N ARG A 95 -6.29 39.13 8.76
CA ARG A 95 -5.67 38.26 9.78
C ARG A 95 -6.68 37.66 10.75
N ASP A 96 -6.41 36.43 11.18
CA ASP A 96 -7.20 35.68 12.17
C ASP A 96 -8.70 35.62 11.85
N ARG A 97 -9.08 35.56 10.56
CA ARG A 97 -10.48 35.37 10.15
C ARG A 97 -10.94 34.01 10.66
N ARG A 98 -11.87 34.04 11.61
CA ARG A 98 -12.41 32.85 12.27
C ARG A 98 -13.70 32.39 11.59
N TYR A 99 -13.66 31.19 11.04
CA TYR A 99 -14.85 30.40 10.71
C TYR A 99 -15.29 29.64 11.95
N LEU A 100 -16.55 29.79 12.33
CA LEU A 100 -17.22 29.08 13.43
C LEU A 100 -18.17 28.06 12.83
N VAL A 101 -17.98 26.77 13.12
CA VAL A 101 -18.74 25.70 12.47
C VAL A 101 -19.41 24.78 13.49
N PRO A 102 -20.64 24.29 13.23
CA PRO A 102 -21.29 23.33 14.11
C PRO A 102 -20.70 21.93 13.84
N ILE A 103 -19.82 21.46 14.74
CA ILE A 103 -19.26 20.09 14.85
C ILE A 103 -19.27 19.34 13.51
N LEU A 104 -18.29 19.65 12.66
CA LEU A 104 -18.18 19.13 11.31
C LEU A 104 -17.23 17.95 11.26
N GLY A 105 -17.77 16.73 11.16
CA GLY A 105 -17.00 15.51 10.93
C GLY A 105 -16.25 15.51 9.59
N ARG A 106 -15.64 14.36 9.26
CA ARG A 106 -14.98 14.12 7.97
C ARG A 106 -15.86 14.54 6.78
N ASP A 107 -15.22 15.08 5.74
CA ASP A 107 -15.80 15.51 4.46
C ASP A 107 -16.77 16.70 4.47
N ALA A 108 -17.16 17.19 5.64
CA ALA A 108 -18.03 18.35 5.74
C ALA A 108 -17.38 19.63 5.19
N VAL A 109 -18.14 20.38 4.39
CA VAL A 109 -17.73 21.61 3.70
C VAL A 109 -18.35 22.84 4.37
N PHE A 110 -17.60 23.93 4.50
CA PHE A 110 -18.03 25.15 5.19
C PHE A 110 -17.40 26.43 4.65
N GLY A 111 -17.90 27.58 5.07
CA GLY A 111 -17.41 28.92 4.68
C GLY A 111 -17.90 29.43 3.32
N ALA A 112 -18.40 28.54 2.45
CA ALA A 112 -18.81 28.88 1.08
C ALA A 112 -19.87 30.00 0.96
N ASP A 113 -20.73 30.15 1.98
CA ASP A 113 -21.76 31.20 2.07
C ASP A 113 -21.26 32.50 2.74
N GLU A 114 -20.05 32.53 3.30
CA GLU A 114 -19.49 33.73 3.93
C GLU A 114 -18.81 34.63 2.88
N GLU A 115 -19.33 35.85 2.74
CA GLU A 115 -18.68 36.91 1.97
C GLU A 115 -17.67 37.68 2.83
N ILE A 116 -16.52 37.99 2.24
CA ILE A 116 -15.50 38.88 2.79
C ILE A 116 -15.29 40.01 1.78
N ASP A 117 -15.77 41.20 2.10
CA ASP A 117 -15.54 42.40 1.29
C ASP A 117 -14.03 42.74 1.26
N VAL A 118 -13.52 43.13 0.09
CA VAL A 118 -12.12 43.50 -0.12
C VAL A 118 -12.01 44.78 -0.95
N ASP A 119 -10.80 45.33 -1.07
CA ASP A 119 -10.55 46.51 -1.92
C ASP A 119 -10.86 46.20 -3.40
N ASP A 120 -11.47 47.13 -4.13
CA ASP A 120 -11.83 46.92 -5.54
C ASP A 120 -10.63 46.75 -6.49
N ALA A 121 -9.43 47.15 -6.07
CA ALA A 121 -8.18 46.86 -6.77
C ALA A 121 -7.71 45.41 -6.63
N ALA A 122 -8.35 44.60 -5.77
CA ALA A 122 -8.04 43.18 -5.61
C ALA A 122 -8.15 42.44 -6.94
N TYR A 123 -7.10 41.67 -7.24
CA TYR A 123 -6.95 40.89 -8.48
C TYR A 123 -6.72 39.41 -8.20
N SER A 124 -6.00 39.09 -7.13
CA SER A 124 -5.78 37.73 -6.64
C SER A 124 -5.64 37.71 -5.12
N PHE A 125 -5.64 36.52 -4.53
CA PHE A 125 -5.43 36.32 -3.10
C PHE A 125 -4.67 35.01 -2.84
N SER A 126 -4.19 34.82 -1.62
CA SER A 126 -3.72 33.53 -1.11
C SER A 126 -4.18 33.32 0.33
N VAL A 127 -4.23 32.05 0.77
CA VAL A 127 -4.77 31.66 2.09
C VAL A 127 -3.73 30.84 2.85
N ALA A 128 -3.65 31.06 4.17
CA ALA A 128 -2.93 30.21 5.10
C ALA A 128 -3.81 29.89 6.31
N ILE A 129 -4.02 28.60 6.61
CA ILE A 129 -4.69 28.18 7.85
C ILE A 129 -3.68 28.25 9.01
N LYS A 130 -3.93 29.15 9.95
CA LYS A 130 -3.12 29.30 11.16
C LYS A 130 -3.51 28.35 12.28
N LYS A 131 -4.81 28.09 12.47
CA LYS A 131 -5.28 27.19 13.53
C LYS A 131 -6.54 26.43 13.14
N VAL A 132 -6.63 25.19 13.63
CA VAL A 132 -7.86 24.38 13.60
C VAL A 132 -8.13 23.87 15.01
N GLN A 133 -9.41 23.87 15.41
CA GLN A 133 -9.90 23.45 16.71
C GLN A 133 -10.89 22.30 16.53
N PHE A 134 -10.60 21.16 17.15
CA PHE A 134 -11.47 19.98 17.15
C PHE A 134 -12.47 20.00 18.31
N GLU A 135 -13.51 19.16 18.23
CA GLU A 135 -14.42 18.91 19.36
C GLU A 135 -13.69 18.16 20.49
N GLY A 136 -13.87 18.59 21.74
CA GLY A 136 -13.37 17.89 22.93
C GLY A 136 -11.87 18.07 23.23
N GLU A 137 -11.09 18.65 22.33
CA GLU A 137 -9.66 18.95 22.55
C GLU A 137 -9.44 20.37 23.08
N ASP A 138 -8.62 20.56 24.12
CA ASP A 138 -8.17 21.89 24.60
C ASP A 138 -6.99 22.46 23.79
N VAL A 139 -6.47 21.70 22.82
CA VAL A 139 -5.28 22.03 22.02
C VAL A 139 -5.69 22.33 20.57
N PHE A 140 -5.20 23.44 20.03
CA PHE A 140 -5.33 23.75 18.61
C PHE A 140 -4.28 22.98 17.80
N TRP A 141 -4.64 22.49 16.62
CA TRP A 141 -3.65 22.35 15.56
C TRP A 141 -3.16 23.75 15.17
N ASN A 142 -1.84 23.94 15.02
CA ASN A 142 -1.24 25.23 14.67
C ASN A 142 -0.40 25.09 13.38
N GLY A 143 -0.76 25.87 12.36
CA GLY A 143 0.00 25.97 11.11
C GLY A 143 1.16 26.96 11.21
N SER A 144 2.19 26.76 10.38
CA SER A 144 3.27 27.76 10.26
C SER A 144 2.78 28.99 9.51
N ALA A 145 3.02 30.18 10.06
CA ALA A 145 2.72 31.46 9.42
C ALA A 145 3.64 31.81 8.23
N SER A 146 4.59 30.95 7.87
CA SER A 146 5.54 31.15 6.78
C SER A 146 5.22 30.39 5.49
N LEU A 147 4.13 29.60 5.46
CA LEU A 147 3.81 28.68 4.36
C LEU A 147 2.36 28.88 3.90
N LEU A 148 2.21 29.46 2.71
CA LEU A 148 0.93 29.50 1.99
C LEU A 148 0.52 28.09 1.55
N PHE A 149 -0.77 27.91 1.25
CA PHE A 149 -1.24 26.68 0.61
C PHE A 149 -0.70 26.53 -0.83
N GLU A 150 -0.43 25.28 -1.20
CA GLU A 150 -0.06 24.85 -2.56
C GLU A 150 -1.28 24.19 -3.24
N ASN A 151 -1.29 24.11 -4.57
CA ASN A 151 -2.30 23.31 -5.27
C ASN A 151 -2.02 21.81 -5.03
N LEU A 152 -3.05 21.02 -4.72
CA LEU A 152 -2.97 19.56 -4.90
C LEU A 152 -2.69 19.22 -6.37
N PRO A 153 -2.01 18.10 -6.65
CA PRO A 153 -1.87 17.60 -8.01
C PRO A 153 -3.26 17.26 -8.58
N GLU A 154 -3.50 17.61 -9.84
CA GLU A 154 -4.71 17.18 -10.54
C GLU A 154 -4.66 15.65 -10.70
N GLN A 155 -5.71 14.96 -10.24
CA GLN A 155 -5.80 13.51 -10.37
C GLN A 155 -6.01 13.13 -11.84
N ALA A 156 -5.04 12.44 -12.44
CA ALA A 156 -5.18 11.85 -13.76
C ALA A 156 -6.34 10.83 -13.77
N LYS A 157 -7.10 10.75 -14.86
CA LYS A 157 -8.15 9.74 -15.00
C LYS A 157 -7.53 8.43 -15.46
N ILE A 158 -8.13 7.31 -15.05
CA ILE A 158 -7.71 5.98 -15.51
C ILE A 158 -7.76 5.89 -17.04
N ALA A 159 -8.77 6.48 -17.67
CA ALA A 159 -8.92 6.50 -19.13
C ALA A 159 -7.85 7.32 -19.88
N ASP A 160 -7.09 8.18 -19.19
CA ASP A 160 -6.01 8.99 -19.77
C ASP A 160 -4.63 8.29 -19.65
N VAL A 161 -4.55 7.17 -18.91
CA VAL A 161 -3.30 6.42 -18.63
C VAL A 161 -3.40 4.95 -19.09
N MET A 162 -4.53 4.30 -18.84
CA MET A 162 -4.83 2.93 -19.26
C MET A 162 -5.68 2.98 -20.53
N GLU A 163 -5.02 2.99 -21.69
CA GLU A 163 -5.67 3.10 -23.02
C GLU A 163 -6.63 1.92 -23.29
N ASP A 164 -6.22 0.70 -22.94
CA ASP A 164 -6.98 -0.52 -23.15
C ASP A 164 -8.32 -0.51 -22.39
N GLU A 165 -9.41 -0.71 -23.13
CA GLU A 165 -10.77 -0.62 -22.60
C GLU A 165 -11.20 -1.84 -21.77
N ASP A 166 -10.71 -3.03 -22.11
CA ASP A 166 -11.06 -4.27 -21.41
C ASP A 166 -10.28 -4.40 -20.10
N LEU A 167 -9.01 -4.01 -20.07
CA LEU A 167 -8.20 -3.89 -18.84
C LEU A 167 -8.72 -2.78 -17.94
N ARG A 168 -9.08 -1.61 -18.48
CA ARG A 168 -9.71 -0.51 -17.72
C ARG A 168 -11.02 -0.95 -17.09
N ALA A 169 -11.86 -1.67 -17.83
CA ALA A 169 -13.09 -2.24 -17.30
C ALA A 169 -12.82 -3.36 -16.28
N GLN A 170 -11.71 -4.10 -16.38
CA GLN A 170 -11.31 -5.10 -15.39
C GLN A 170 -10.85 -4.45 -14.08
N TYR A 171 -9.97 -3.44 -14.13
CA TYR A 171 -9.56 -2.68 -12.94
C TYR A 171 -10.77 -2.06 -12.24
N GLN A 172 -11.76 -1.54 -12.99
CA GLN A 172 -13.01 -1.04 -12.41
C GLN A 172 -13.85 -2.13 -11.73
N ARG A 173 -13.92 -3.35 -12.28
CA ARG A 173 -14.58 -4.50 -11.63
C ARG A 173 -13.87 -4.86 -10.33
N ASP A 174 -12.55 -5.05 -10.38
CA ASP A 174 -11.77 -5.51 -9.23
C ASP A 174 -11.69 -4.43 -8.12
N PHE A 175 -11.66 -3.15 -8.49
CA PHE A 175 -11.84 -2.04 -7.55
C PHE A 175 -13.21 -2.10 -6.85
N THR A 176 -14.28 -2.37 -7.61
CA THR A 176 -15.63 -2.51 -7.04
C THR A 176 -15.70 -3.71 -6.08
N GLU A 177 -14.95 -4.79 -6.32
CA GLU A 177 -14.88 -5.93 -5.40
C GLU A 177 -14.06 -5.66 -4.12
N MET A 178 -13.03 -4.81 -4.15
CA MET A 178 -12.28 -4.41 -2.94
C MET A 178 -12.90 -3.25 -2.13
N ALA A 179 -13.71 -2.39 -2.76
CA ALA A 179 -14.42 -1.31 -2.06
C ALA A 179 -15.50 -1.85 -1.11
N GLU A 180 -15.76 -1.14 0.00
CA GLU A 180 -16.88 -1.48 0.89
C GLU A 180 -18.22 -0.97 0.31
N ASP A 181 -18.20 0.20 -0.33
CA ASP A 181 -19.30 0.67 -1.17
C ASP A 181 -19.22 0.04 -2.56
N LYS A 182 -20.27 -0.68 -2.96
CA LYS A 182 -20.41 -1.34 -4.27
C LYS A 182 -21.02 -0.44 -5.35
N GLU A 183 -21.41 0.79 -5.01
CA GLU A 183 -21.79 1.82 -5.99
C GLU A 183 -20.60 2.75 -6.34
N ALA A 184 -19.47 2.66 -5.60
CA ALA A 184 -18.26 3.42 -5.86
C ALA A 184 -17.50 2.93 -7.11
N ALA A 185 -17.20 3.84 -8.03
CA ALA A 185 -16.50 3.54 -9.28
C ALA A 185 -15.09 4.16 -9.31
N ALA A 186 -14.09 3.37 -9.71
CA ALA A 186 -12.76 3.86 -10.03
C ALA A 186 -12.78 4.75 -11.28
N GLN A 187 -12.34 6.00 -11.14
CA GLN A 187 -12.30 7.02 -12.18
C GLN A 187 -10.88 7.62 -12.34
N PHE A 188 -10.13 7.67 -11.25
CA PHE A 188 -8.84 8.35 -11.14
C PHE A 188 -7.71 7.36 -10.85
N VAL A 189 -6.48 7.74 -11.21
CA VAL A 189 -5.28 6.99 -10.83
C VAL A 189 -5.06 7.13 -9.32
N PRO A 190 -4.88 6.03 -8.57
CA PRO A 190 -4.51 6.11 -7.15
C PRO A 190 -3.08 6.65 -7.03
N GLN A 191 -2.85 7.63 -6.16
CA GLN A 191 -1.54 8.30 -6.02
C GLN A 191 -1.31 8.85 -4.61
N GLU A 192 -0.05 8.91 -4.17
CA GLU A 192 0.35 9.65 -2.96
C GLU A 192 0.70 11.11 -3.25
N TYR A 193 0.53 11.99 -2.26
CA TYR A 193 1.10 13.34 -2.28
C TYR A 193 1.38 13.82 -0.85
N LYS A 194 2.68 13.97 -0.53
CA LYS A 194 3.17 14.32 0.82
C LYS A 194 2.64 13.34 1.89
N ASP A 195 1.84 13.82 2.81
CA ASP A 195 1.14 13.12 3.90
C ASP A 195 -0.27 12.62 3.52
N LEU A 196 -0.69 12.83 2.27
CA LEU A 196 -1.99 12.38 1.74
C LEU A 196 -1.85 11.21 0.77
N TRP A 197 -2.95 10.48 0.58
CA TRP A 197 -3.17 9.57 -0.53
C TRP A 197 -4.55 9.77 -1.16
N MET A 198 -4.58 9.65 -2.49
CA MET A 198 -5.78 9.83 -3.32
C MET A 198 -6.27 8.48 -3.79
N CYS A 199 -7.53 8.19 -3.49
CA CYS A 199 -8.21 6.96 -3.89
C CYS A 199 -8.65 7.02 -5.35
N ALA A 200 -8.70 5.88 -6.03
CA ALA A 200 -9.17 5.76 -7.41
C ALA A 200 -10.64 6.22 -7.60
N CYS A 201 -11.45 6.28 -6.54
CA CYS A 201 -12.80 6.89 -6.60
C CYS A 201 -12.79 8.42 -6.70
N GLY A 202 -11.65 9.08 -6.45
CA GLY A 202 -11.51 10.54 -6.43
C GLY A 202 -11.40 11.16 -5.03
N GLU A 203 -11.42 10.36 -3.96
CA GLU A 203 -11.36 10.86 -2.59
C GLU A 203 -9.92 11.11 -2.10
N VAL A 204 -9.73 12.15 -1.30
CA VAL A 204 -8.47 12.56 -0.68
C VAL A 204 -8.46 12.13 0.78
N ASN A 205 -7.41 11.41 1.20
CA ASN A 205 -7.27 10.78 2.51
C ASN A 205 -5.90 11.09 3.13
N HIS A 206 -5.82 11.10 4.46
CA HIS A 206 -4.55 11.22 5.18
C HIS A 206 -3.84 9.87 5.25
N LYS A 207 -2.50 9.84 5.35
CA LYS A 207 -1.74 8.57 5.44
C LYS A 207 -1.99 7.76 6.72
N ASP A 208 -2.63 8.34 7.72
CA ASP A 208 -3.12 7.63 8.91
C ASP A 208 -4.50 6.97 8.70
N GLU A 209 -5.20 7.26 7.60
CA GLU A 209 -6.46 6.61 7.24
C GLU A 209 -6.15 5.35 6.39
N GLU A 210 -6.23 4.17 7.01
CA GLU A 210 -6.00 2.86 6.35
C GLU A 210 -6.94 2.64 5.14
N LYS A 211 -8.14 3.22 5.20
CA LYS A 211 -9.24 3.05 4.25
C LYS A 211 -9.77 4.39 3.74
N CYS A 212 -10.21 4.41 2.49
CA CYS A 212 -10.82 5.57 1.86
C CYS A 212 -12.09 6.00 2.61
N ALA A 213 -12.18 7.27 3.00
CA ALA A 213 -13.33 7.82 3.73
C ALA A 213 -14.66 7.70 2.95
N ALA A 214 -14.61 7.75 1.61
CA ALA A 214 -15.79 7.68 0.75
C ALA A 214 -16.24 6.24 0.39
N CYS A 215 -15.31 5.33 0.10
CA CYS A 215 -15.64 3.99 -0.44
C CYS A 215 -15.08 2.79 0.34
N GLY A 216 -14.30 3.01 1.39
CA GLY A 216 -13.71 1.95 2.23
C GLY A 216 -12.56 1.15 1.61
N ALA A 217 -12.20 1.37 0.34
CA ALA A 217 -11.05 0.70 -0.29
C ALA A 217 -9.71 1.15 0.32
N GLU A 218 -8.80 0.20 0.56
CA GLU A 218 -7.45 0.44 1.11
C GLU A 218 -6.47 0.88 0.01
N TYR A 219 -5.48 1.73 0.33
CA TYR A 219 -4.57 2.29 -0.69
C TYR A 219 -3.64 1.26 -1.33
N GLY A 220 -2.99 0.41 -0.52
CA GLY A 220 -2.03 -0.59 -1.02
C GLY A 220 -2.61 -1.52 -2.08
N PRO A 221 -3.75 -2.21 -1.83
CA PRO A 221 -4.37 -3.10 -2.80
C PRO A 221 -4.80 -2.41 -4.11
N GLN A 222 -5.39 -1.21 -4.05
CA GLN A 222 -5.87 -0.52 -5.26
C GLN A 222 -4.73 0.06 -6.10
N HIS A 223 -3.60 0.42 -5.49
CA HIS A 223 -2.40 0.89 -6.19
C HIS A 223 -1.63 -0.27 -6.81
N ALA A 224 -1.35 -1.33 -6.03
CA ALA A 224 -0.62 -2.50 -6.52
C ALA A 224 -1.35 -3.17 -7.70
N LEU A 225 -2.68 -3.27 -7.67
CA LEU A 225 -3.46 -3.79 -8.80
C LEU A 225 -3.49 -2.84 -10.00
N PHE A 226 -3.28 -1.53 -9.81
CA PHE A 226 -3.21 -0.57 -10.92
C PHE A 226 -1.88 -0.67 -11.67
N GLU A 227 -0.78 -0.94 -10.96
CA GLU A 227 0.56 -1.11 -11.53
C GLU A 227 0.78 -2.51 -12.13
N ASP A 228 0.11 -3.54 -11.63
CA ASP A 228 0.27 -4.93 -12.10
C ASP A 228 -0.61 -5.25 -13.33
N GLU A 229 -0.13 -4.78 -14.50
CA GLU A 229 -0.76 -5.03 -15.81
C GLU A 229 -0.91 -6.52 -16.13
N GLU A 230 0.03 -7.38 -15.70
CA GLU A 230 -0.05 -8.83 -15.89
C GLU A 230 -1.15 -9.43 -15.01
N LYS A 231 -1.29 -8.98 -13.75
CA LYS A 231 -2.38 -9.44 -12.89
C LYS A 231 -3.76 -9.00 -13.38
N LEU A 232 -3.87 -7.79 -13.95
CA LEU A 232 -5.10 -7.36 -14.62
C LEU A 232 -5.44 -8.23 -15.84
N LYS A 233 -4.44 -8.70 -16.61
CA LYS A 233 -4.65 -9.68 -17.69
C LYS A 233 -5.11 -11.03 -17.15
N GLU A 234 -4.49 -11.58 -16.11
CA GLU A 234 -4.93 -12.82 -15.48
C GLU A 234 -6.40 -12.74 -15.01
N ASN A 235 -6.77 -11.63 -14.35
CA ASN A 235 -8.12 -11.40 -13.86
C ASN A 235 -9.12 -11.26 -15.04
N LEU A 236 -8.74 -10.56 -16.11
CA LEU A 236 -9.55 -10.42 -17.33
C LEU A 236 -9.74 -11.75 -18.06
N GLU A 237 -8.70 -12.58 -18.20
CA GLU A 237 -8.82 -13.93 -18.77
C GLU A 237 -9.73 -14.82 -17.92
N ALA A 238 -9.59 -14.78 -16.59
CA ALA A 238 -10.43 -15.52 -15.66
C ALA A 238 -11.91 -15.08 -15.75
N TYR A 239 -12.17 -13.77 -15.81
CA TYR A 239 -13.51 -13.20 -16.00
C TYR A 239 -14.13 -13.63 -17.34
N ASN A 240 -13.39 -13.48 -18.44
CA ASN A 240 -13.85 -13.86 -19.78
C ASN A 240 -14.13 -15.36 -19.88
N LYS A 241 -13.31 -16.20 -19.25
CA LYS A 241 -13.55 -17.65 -19.13
C LYS A 241 -14.82 -17.94 -18.33
N ALA A 242 -15.03 -17.29 -17.19
CA ALA A 242 -16.21 -17.49 -16.36
C ALA A 242 -17.52 -17.10 -17.07
N GLU A 243 -17.56 -15.96 -17.78
CA GLU A 243 -18.72 -15.59 -18.59
C GLU A 243 -18.94 -16.54 -19.79
N ALA A 244 -17.86 -17.08 -20.40
CA ALA A 244 -17.98 -18.08 -21.45
C ALA A 244 -18.55 -19.42 -20.94
N GLU A 245 -18.08 -19.92 -19.79
CA GLU A 245 -18.60 -21.13 -19.13
C GLU A 245 -20.07 -20.95 -18.70
N LYS A 246 -20.43 -19.78 -18.17
CA LYS A 246 -21.80 -19.37 -17.83
C LYS A 246 -22.72 -19.28 -19.06
N ALA A 247 -22.23 -18.75 -20.19
CA ALA A 247 -22.95 -18.71 -21.45
C ALA A 247 -23.17 -20.12 -22.04
N GLU A 248 -22.16 -20.99 -21.96
CA GLU A 248 -22.28 -22.40 -22.36
C GLU A 248 -23.27 -23.16 -21.46
N ALA A 249 -23.19 -22.99 -20.14
CA ALA A 249 -24.16 -23.57 -19.20
C ALA A 249 -25.59 -23.08 -19.47
N ALA A 250 -25.77 -21.80 -19.81
CA ALA A 250 -27.07 -21.25 -20.23
C ALA A 250 -27.55 -21.86 -21.57
N ARG A 251 -26.66 -22.11 -22.54
CA ARG A 251 -26.98 -22.81 -23.79
C ARG A 251 -27.43 -24.24 -23.51
N ILE A 252 -26.66 -25.00 -22.73
CA ILE A 252 -26.98 -26.39 -22.35
C ILE A 252 -28.33 -26.45 -21.59
N ALA A 253 -28.59 -25.49 -20.69
CA ALA A 253 -29.87 -25.40 -19.98
C ALA A 253 -31.05 -25.10 -20.93
N ALA A 254 -30.87 -24.22 -21.91
CA ALA A 254 -31.89 -23.91 -22.91
C ALA A 254 -32.15 -25.10 -23.86
N GLU A 255 -31.10 -25.78 -24.34
CA GLU A 255 -31.20 -26.99 -25.16
C GLU A 255 -31.87 -28.13 -24.41
N LYS A 256 -31.49 -28.37 -23.15
CA LYS A 256 -32.12 -29.37 -22.28
C LYS A 256 -33.61 -29.08 -22.09
N LYS A 257 -33.98 -27.83 -21.81
CA LYS A 257 -35.38 -27.42 -21.68
C LYS A 257 -36.16 -27.65 -22.99
N ALA A 258 -35.60 -27.28 -24.14
CA ALA A 258 -36.22 -27.53 -25.44
C ALA A 258 -36.35 -29.03 -25.76
N ALA A 259 -35.40 -29.86 -25.34
CA ALA A 259 -35.46 -31.31 -25.47
C ALA A 259 -36.53 -31.93 -24.56
N GLU A 260 -36.67 -31.46 -23.32
CA GLU A 260 -37.72 -31.87 -22.38
C GLU A 260 -39.13 -31.49 -22.89
N GLU A 261 -39.30 -30.25 -23.37
CA GLU A 261 -40.56 -29.79 -23.98
C GLU A 261 -40.93 -30.62 -25.23
N LYS A 262 -39.95 -30.92 -26.09
CA LYS A 262 -40.13 -31.79 -27.27
C LYS A 262 -40.48 -33.23 -26.88
N ALA A 263 -39.80 -33.81 -25.89
CA ALA A 263 -40.08 -35.15 -25.40
C ALA A 263 -41.47 -35.25 -24.77
N ALA A 264 -41.90 -34.23 -24.02
CA ALA A 264 -43.25 -34.14 -23.48
C ALA A 264 -44.32 -34.08 -24.59
N ALA A 265 -44.07 -33.30 -25.64
CA ALA A 265 -44.95 -33.24 -26.82
C ALA A 265 -45.00 -34.58 -27.58
N GLU A 266 -43.88 -35.27 -27.75
CA GLU A 266 -43.83 -36.59 -28.39
C GLU A 266 -44.55 -37.66 -27.56
N VAL A 267 -44.38 -37.68 -26.24
CA VAL A 267 -45.12 -38.57 -25.32
C VAL A 267 -46.63 -38.29 -25.36
N ALA A 268 -47.04 -37.02 -25.46
CA ALA A 268 -48.46 -36.66 -25.62
C ALA A 268 -49.03 -37.13 -26.98
N ALA A 269 -48.30 -36.88 -28.08
CA ALA A 269 -48.68 -37.34 -29.41
C ALA A 269 -48.74 -38.88 -29.50
N ARG A 270 -47.79 -39.58 -28.88
CA ARG A 270 -47.75 -41.03 -28.80
C ARG A 270 -48.93 -41.58 -27.99
N LYS A 271 -49.29 -41.00 -26.85
CA LYS A 271 -50.49 -41.40 -26.09
C LYS A 271 -51.76 -41.25 -26.93
N ALA A 272 -51.94 -40.12 -27.63
CA ALA A 272 -53.08 -39.91 -28.52
C ALA A 272 -53.11 -40.88 -29.73
N ALA A 273 -51.94 -41.33 -30.19
CA ALA A 273 -51.82 -42.36 -31.22
C ALA A 273 -52.13 -43.77 -30.67
N GLU A 274 -51.65 -44.10 -29.47
CA GLU A 274 -51.94 -45.36 -28.77
C GLU A 274 -53.43 -45.49 -28.42
N GLU A 275 -54.11 -44.41 -28.01
CA GLU A 275 -55.57 -44.40 -27.79
C GLU A 275 -56.35 -44.65 -29.08
N LYS A 276 -55.98 -44.01 -30.20
CA LYS A 276 -56.57 -44.28 -31.52
C LYS A 276 -56.31 -45.73 -31.97
N ALA A 277 -55.08 -46.21 -31.83
CA ALA A 277 -54.70 -47.58 -32.18
C ALA A 277 -55.43 -48.61 -31.31
N ALA A 278 -55.62 -48.35 -30.02
CA ALA A 278 -56.40 -49.21 -29.12
C ALA A 278 -57.89 -49.24 -29.51
N ALA A 279 -58.47 -48.11 -29.93
CA ALA A 279 -59.84 -48.06 -30.44
C ALA A 279 -60.00 -48.87 -31.75
N GLU A 280 -59.05 -48.75 -32.69
CA GLU A 280 -59.04 -49.58 -33.90
C GLU A 280 -58.77 -51.06 -33.60
N GLU A 281 -57.85 -51.38 -32.69
CA GLU A 281 -57.52 -52.76 -32.38
C GLU A 281 -58.62 -53.46 -31.58
N ALA A 282 -59.37 -52.74 -30.73
CA ALA A 282 -60.61 -53.24 -30.12
C ALA A 282 -61.68 -53.57 -31.17
N ALA A 283 -61.75 -52.80 -32.27
CA ALA A 283 -62.59 -53.14 -33.42
C ALA A 283 -62.02 -54.30 -34.27
N ARG A 284 -60.69 -54.47 -34.31
CA ARG A 284 -59.99 -55.51 -35.09
C ARG A 284 -59.94 -56.88 -34.39
N LYS A 285 -59.73 -56.93 -33.07
CA LYS A 285 -59.75 -58.17 -32.26
C LYS A 285 -61.11 -58.87 -32.33
N LYS A 286 -62.21 -58.10 -32.36
CA LYS A 286 -63.57 -58.58 -32.67
C LYS A 286 -63.69 -59.31 -34.03
N ARG A 287 -62.80 -59.05 -35.00
CA ARG A 287 -62.78 -59.71 -36.31
C ARG A 287 -61.80 -60.88 -36.38
N LEU A 288 -60.68 -60.82 -35.64
CA LEU A 288 -59.57 -61.78 -35.77
C LEU A 288 -59.72 -63.06 -34.93
N HIS A 289 -60.43 -63.03 -33.79
CA HIS A 289 -60.74 -64.22 -32.96
C HIS A 289 -61.52 -65.34 -33.70
N ARG A 290 -61.86 -65.16 -34.98
CA ARG A 290 -62.53 -66.16 -35.82
C ARG A 290 -61.57 -67.17 -36.48
N LYS A 291 -60.23 -66.99 -36.42
CA LYS A 291 -59.24 -67.84 -37.14
C LYS A 291 -57.88 -68.03 -36.42
N ILE A 292 -57.72 -69.18 -35.72
CA ILE A 292 -56.61 -70.18 -35.77
C ILE A 292 -55.14 -69.63 -35.87
N PHE A 293 -54.12 -69.90 -35.03
CA PHE A 293 -53.70 -70.99 -34.09
C PHE A 293 -52.79 -72.11 -34.67
N LEU A 294 -51.46 -72.05 -34.37
CA LEU A 294 -50.38 -73.09 -34.51
C LEU A 294 -49.97 -73.51 -35.97
N SER A 295 -48.85 -74.21 -36.31
CA SER A 295 -47.62 -74.82 -35.68
C SER A 295 -46.69 -75.39 -36.82
N ILE A 296 -45.39 -75.81 -36.77
CA ILE A 296 -44.19 -75.82 -35.85
C ILE A 296 -42.90 -76.15 -36.71
N SER A 297 -41.68 -76.24 -36.14
CA SER A 297 -40.34 -76.21 -36.79
C SER A 297 -39.41 -77.46 -36.63
N ILE A 298 -38.41 -77.60 -37.54
CA ILE A 298 -36.96 -78.02 -37.41
C ILE A 298 -36.51 -79.18 -36.47
N PRO A 299 -35.53 -80.03 -36.88
CA PRO A 299 -34.64 -80.83 -36.00
C PRO A 299 -33.15 -80.35 -36.00
N LEU A 300 -32.41 -80.55 -34.88
CA LEU A 300 -31.18 -79.78 -34.55
C LEU A 300 -29.92 -80.59 -34.10
N ALA A 301 -30.05 -81.86 -33.72
CA ALA A 301 -29.17 -82.46 -32.70
C ALA A 301 -27.66 -82.62 -32.99
N VAL A 302 -27.22 -82.81 -34.24
CA VAL A 302 -25.85 -83.29 -34.53
C VAL A 302 -24.76 -82.22 -34.37
N LEU A 303 -25.10 -80.94 -34.58
CA LEU A 303 -24.14 -79.82 -34.41
C LEU A 303 -23.66 -79.65 -32.97
N ILE A 304 -24.45 -80.11 -31.99
CA ILE A 304 -24.26 -79.83 -30.56
C ILE A 304 -22.97 -80.47 -30.02
N ALA A 305 -22.65 -81.71 -30.40
CA ALA A 305 -21.54 -82.46 -29.81
C ALA A 305 -20.15 -81.90 -30.20
N ALA A 306 -19.97 -81.49 -31.45
CA ALA A 306 -18.72 -80.87 -31.91
C ALA A 306 -18.54 -79.46 -31.30
N PHE A 307 -19.65 -78.72 -31.15
CA PHE A 307 -19.67 -77.41 -30.52
C PHE A 307 -19.19 -77.46 -29.06
N VAL A 308 -19.58 -78.46 -28.27
CA VAL A 308 -19.19 -78.60 -26.85
C VAL A 308 -17.67 -78.69 -26.63
N VAL A 309 -16.91 -79.34 -27.51
CA VAL A 309 -15.45 -79.44 -27.34
C VAL A 309 -14.77 -78.08 -27.59
N VAL A 310 -15.19 -77.38 -28.65
CA VAL A 310 -14.73 -76.01 -28.93
C VAL A 310 -15.18 -75.04 -27.84
N LEU A 311 -16.35 -75.27 -27.25
CA LEU A 311 -16.89 -74.47 -26.15
C LEU A 311 -15.97 -74.53 -24.92
N ILE A 312 -15.56 -75.74 -24.51
CA ILE A 312 -14.76 -75.94 -23.30
C ILE A 312 -13.30 -75.49 -23.48
N VAL A 313 -12.68 -75.78 -24.63
CA VAL A 313 -11.24 -75.55 -24.83
C VAL A 313 -10.92 -74.12 -25.29
N TYR A 314 -11.86 -73.44 -25.96
CA TYR A 314 -11.61 -72.11 -26.54
C TYR A 314 -12.64 -71.06 -26.15
N ILE A 315 -13.95 -71.32 -26.32
CA ILE A 315 -14.96 -70.27 -26.11
C ILE A 315 -15.06 -69.86 -24.62
N ILE A 316 -15.00 -70.80 -23.68
CA ILE A 316 -15.05 -70.49 -22.24
C ILE A 316 -13.80 -69.72 -21.78
N PRO A 317 -12.55 -70.17 -22.05
CA PRO A 317 -11.36 -69.38 -21.74
C PRO A 317 -11.32 -68.02 -22.46
N GLN A 318 -11.71 -67.96 -23.74
CA GLN A 318 -11.74 -66.69 -24.47
C GLN A 318 -12.79 -65.73 -23.94
N ASN A 319 -13.97 -66.21 -23.51
CA ASN A 319 -14.97 -65.36 -22.87
C ASN A 319 -14.43 -64.81 -21.55
N HIS A 320 -13.83 -65.65 -20.69
CA HIS A 320 -13.23 -65.18 -19.43
C HIS A 320 -12.04 -64.23 -19.64
N TYR A 321 -11.25 -64.40 -20.72
CA TYR A 321 -10.24 -63.42 -21.15
C TYR A 321 -10.89 -62.09 -21.59
N ASN A 322 -11.97 -62.14 -22.36
CA ASN A 322 -12.70 -60.94 -22.81
C ASN A 322 -13.36 -60.22 -21.62
N ASP A 323 -13.89 -60.97 -20.64
CA ASP A 323 -14.45 -60.44 -19.40
C ASP A 323 -13.34 -59.75 -18.56
N ALA A 324 -12.17 -60.39 -18.42
CA ALA A 324 -11.00 -59.82 -17.73
C ALA A 324 -10.49 -58.54 -18.42
N ALA A 325 -10.43 -58.53 -19.76
CA ALA A 325 -10.09 -57.34 -20.53
C ALA A 325 -11.14 -56.23 -20.37
N ALA A 326 -12.43 -56.55 -20.32
CA ALA A 326 -13.49 -55.58 -20.07
C ALA A 326 -13.43 -55.00 -18.64
N LEU A 327 -12.96 -55.76 -17.66
CA LEU A 327 -12.67 -55.25 -16.31
C LEU A 327 -11.48 -54.28 -16.31
N LEU A 328 -10.41 -54.60 -17.05
CA LEU A 328 -9.23 -53.74 -17.19
C LEU A 328 -9.55 -52.41 -17.86
N GLU A 329 -10.27 -52.43 -18.98
CA GLU A 329 -10.72 -51.22 -19.69
C GLU A 329 -11.80 -50.43 -18.93
N ALA A 330 -12.41 -51.03 -17.90
CA ALA A 330 -13.32 -50.37 -16.96
C ALA A 330 -12.62 -49.86 -15.67
N GLY A 331 -11.29 -49.86 -15.61
CA GLY A 331 -10.51 -49.40 -14.46
C GLY A 331 -10.59 -50.29 -13.21
N LYS A 332 -11.18 -51.49 -13.33
CA LYS A 332 -11.39 -52.43 -12.20
C LYS A 332 -10.16 -53.32 -12.00
N TYR A 333 -9.00 -52.70 -11.76
CA TYR A 333 -7.70 -53.37 -11.83
C TYR A 333 -7.59 -54.62 -10.97
N ASP A 334 -8.03 -54.60 -9.71
CA ASP A 334 -7.97 -55.79 -8.82
C ASP A 334 -8.90 -56.93 -9.25
N GLU A 335 -10.06 -56.61 -9.83
CA GLU A 335 -10.96 -57.62 -10.43
C GLU A 335 -10.34 -58.19 -11.72
N ALA A 336 -9.72 -57.34 -12.54
CA ALA A 336 -9.03 -57.74 -13.76
C ALA A 336 -7.81 -58.63 -13.50
N ILE A 337 -6.93 -58.25 -12.55
CA ILE A 337 -5.78 -59.04 -12.10
C ILE A 337 -6.26 -60.41 -11.63
N THR A 338 -7.27 -60.45 -10.76
CA THR A 338 -7.87 -61.72 -10.27
C THR A 338 -8.39 -62.59 -11.42
N ALA A 339 -9.09 -61.98 -12.40
CA ALA A 339 -9.63 -62.70 -13.55
C ALA A 339 -8.53 -63.20 -14.51
N PHE A 340 -7.48 -62.41 -14.78
CA PHE A 340 -6.35 -62.83 -15.59
C PHE A 340 -5.47 -63.89 -14.90
N THR A 341 -5.32 -63.84 -13.58
CA THR A 341 -4.65 -64.90 -12.80
C THR A 341 -5.42 -66.22 -12.89
N ALA A 342 -6.76 -66.19 -12.85
CA ALA A 342 -7.59 -67.38 -12.96
C ALA A 342 -7.55 -68.06 -14.35
N LEU A 343 -6.92 -67.44 -15.35
CA LEU A 343 -6.74 -67.98 -16.70
C LEU A 343 -5.47 -68.83 -16.88
N ASP A 344 -4.62 -68.97 -15.85
CA ASP A 344 -3.46 -69.88 -15.80
C ASP A 344 -2.56 -69.85 -17.07
N GLY A 345 -2.24 -68.63 -17.54
CA GLY A 345 -1.39 -68.39 -18.70
C GLY A 345 -2.06 -68.54 -20.07
N TYR A 346 -3.40 -68.59 -20.15
CA TYR A 346 -4.11 -68.52 -21.44
C TYR A 346 -3.84 -67.20 -22.18
N SER A 347 -3.52 -67.31 -23.48
CA SER A 347 -3.11 -66.19 -24.34
C SER A 347 -1.91 -65.41 -23.77
N ASP A 348 -2.14 -64.17 -23.37
CA ASP A 348 -1.20 -63.17 -22.89
C ASP A 348 -1.54 -62.73 -21.45
N SER A 349 -2.39 -63.49 -20.74
CA SER A 349 -2.95 -63.09 -19.43
C SER A 349 -1.89 -62.71 -18.39
N ALA A 350 -0.71 -63.34 -18.41
CA ALA A 350 0.40 -62.98 -17.54
C ALA A 350 0.93 -61.55 -17.80
N ALA A 351 1.00 -61.11 -19.06
CA ALA A 351 1.39 -59.74 -19.41
C ALA A 351 0.26 -58.74 -19.09
N ARG A 352 -1.00 -59.16 -19.21
CA ARG A 352 -2.18 -58.35 -18.84
C ARG A 352 -2.31 -58.11 -17.34
N ILE A 353 -1.79 -59.00 -16.49
CA ILE A 353 -1.65 -58.75 -15.05
C ILE A 353 -0.71 -57.56 -14.83
N THR A 354 0.50 -57.59 -15.42
CA THR A 354 1.48 -56.50 -15.28
C THR A 354 0.97 -55.18 -15.88
N GLU A 355 0.25 -55.22 -17.01
CA GLU A 355 -0.43 -54.05 -17.58
C GLU A 355 -1.49 -53.48 -16.62
N ALA A 356 -2.25 -54.33 -15.93
CA ALA A 356 -3.25 -53.92 -14.96
C ALA A 356 -2.64 -53.37 -13.65
N GLU A 357 -1.53 -53.96 -13.20
CA GLU A 357 -0.73 -53.46 -12.06
C GLU A 357 -0.11 -52.09 -12.37
N TYR A 358 0.41 -51.89 -13.59
CA TYR A 358 0.93 -50.59 -14.05
C TYR A 358 -0.18 -49.54 -14.22
N LYS A 359 -1.30 -49.87 -14.88
CA LYS A 359 -2.47 -48.98 -15.00
C LYS A 359 -3.01 -48.59 -13.60
N LYS A 360 -2.99 -49.52 -12.64
CA LYS A 360 -3.32 -49.22 -11.23
C LYS A 360 -2.30 -48.29 -10.57
N ALA A 361 -1.00 -48.48 -10.80
CA ALA A 361 0.04 -47.59 -10.27
C ALA A 361 -0.10 -46.16 -10.82
N CYS A 362 -0.44 -46.01 -12.10
CA CYS A 362 -0.78 -44.73 -12.72
C CYS A 362 -2.05 -44.10 -12.11
N ASP A 363 -3.14 -44.85 -11.94
CA ASP A 363 -4.36 -44.36 -11.28
C ASP A 363 -4.10 -43.91 -9.82
N LEU A 364 -3.27 -44.66 -9.06
CA LEU A 364 -2.84 -44.24 -7.72
C LEU A 364 -2.04 -42.93 -7.75
N LEU A 365 -1.19 -42.72 -8.76
CA LEU A 365 -0.42 -41.48 -8.94
C LEU A 365 -1.30 -40.30 -9.38
N GLU A 366 -2.28 -40.53 -10.26
CA GLU A 366 -3.25 -39.52 -10.69
C GLU A 366 -4.14 -39.09 -9.51
N ASN A 367 -4.62 -40.04 -8.70
CA ASN A 367 -5.35 -39.80 -7.44
C ASN A 367 -4.45 -39.36 -6.25
N GLU A 368 -3.22 -38.93 -6.51
CA GLU A 368 -2.27 -38.35 -5.54
C GLU A 368 -1.87 -39.25 -4.35
N LYS A 369 -2.08 -40.56 -4.47
CA LYS A 369 -1.72 -41.56 -3.46
C LYS A 369 -0.25 -41.95 -3.61
N PHE A 370 0.65 -40.97 -3.53
CA PHE A 370 2.05 -41.11 -3.93
C PHE A 370 2.76 -42.30 -3.27
N ALA A 371 2.51 -42.57 -1.98
CA ALA A 371 3.11 -43.73 -1.29
C ALA A 371 2.65 -45.08 -1.86
N GLU A 372 1.34 -45.25 -2.12
CA GLU A 372 0.77 -46.46 -2.73
C GLU A 372 1.29 -46.63 -4.17
N ALA A 373 1.41 -45.51 -4.92
CA ALA A 373 1.93 -45.51 -6.28
C ALA A 373 3.42 -45.89 -6.35
N ILE A 374 4.27 -45.34 -5.46
CA ILE A 374 5.69 -45.66 -5.38
C ILE A 374 5.90 -47.15 -5.08
N GLU A 375 5.12 -47.72 -4.14
CA GLU A 375 5.18 -49.16 -3.83
C GLU A 375 4.79 -50.01 -5.06
N ALA A 376 3.72 -49.65 -5.76
CA ALA A 376 3.26 -50.35 -6.95
C ALA A 376 4.28 -50.27 -8.12
N PHE A 377 4.81 -49.09 -8.44
CA PHE A 377 5.87 -48.95 -9.46
C PHE A 377 7.18 -49.64 -9.05
N THR A 378 7.49 -49.71 -7.76
CA THR A 378 8.66 -50.44 -7.25
C THR A 378 8.50 -51.95 -7.45
N ALA A 379 7.29 -52.50 -7.28
CA ALA A 379 7.00 -53.90 -7.55
C ALA A 379 7.10 -54.26 -9.06
N LEU A 380 6.82 -53.29 -9.95
CA LEU A 380 6.90 -53.43 -11.40
C LEU A 380 8.34 -53.38 -11.96
N GLY A 381 9.27 -52.75 -11.23
CA GLY A 381 10.71 -52.84 -11.47
C GLY A 381 11.20 -52.19 -12.78
N ASP A 382 11.39 -53.01 -13.82
CA ASP A 382 11.87 -52.60 -15.16
C ASP A 382 10.74 -52.59 -16.22
N TYR A 383 9.47 -52.62 -15.80
CA TYR A 383 8.32 -52.56 -16.70
C TYR A 383 8.00 -51.10 -17.11
N GLU A 384 7.92 -50.86 -18.41
CA GLU A 384 7.70 -49.55 -19.05
C GLU A 384 8.55 -48.43 -18.43
N ASP A 385 7.93 -47.32 -18.00
CA ASP A 385 8.60 -46.16 -17.42
C ASP A 385 8.54 -46.14 -15.87
N SER A 386 8.29 -47.28 -15.22
CA SER A 386 8.01 -47.36 -13.77
C SER A 386 9.06 -46.68 -12.89
N LYS A 387 10.35 -46.68 -13.28
CA LYS A 387 11.42 -45.97 -12.56
C LYS A 387 11.30 -44.44 -12.63
N ASP A 388 10.95 -43.92 -13.81
CA ASP A 388 10.71 -42.48 -13.99
C ASP A 388 9.41 -42.06 -13.30
N ARG A 389 8.41 -42.96 -13.23
CA ARG A 389 7.18 -42.77 -12.45
C ARG A 389 7.39 -42.75 -10.94
N ILE A 390 8.35 -43.50 -10.40
CA ILE A 390 8.76 -43.37 -8.99
C ILE A 390 9.30 -41.97 -8.74
N THR A 391 10.25 -41.51 -9.56
CA THR A 391 10.83 -40.15 -9.45
C THR A 391 9.76 -39.06 -9.54
N GLU A 392 8.81 -39.19 -10.47
CA GLU A 392 7.67 -38.27 -10.59
C GLU A 392 6.71 -38.33 -9.39
N ALA A 393 6.45 -39.51 -8.84
CA ALA A 393 5.62 -39.67 -7.65
C ALA A 393 6.28 -39.09 -6.39
N GLU A 394 7.60 -39.21 -6.27
CA GLU A 394 8.38 -38.57 -5.19
C GLU A 394 8.44 -37.04 -5.38
N TYR A 395 8.62 -36.56 -6.62
CA TYR A 395 8.57 -35.14 -6.93
C TYR A 395 7.20 -34.53 -6.62
N ARG A 396 6.10 -35.12 -7.12
CA ARG A 396 4.74 -34.63 -6.83
C ARG A 396 4.39 -34.69 -5.34
N ARG A 397 4.88 -35.69 -4.60
CA ARG A 397 4.79 -35.73 -3.13
C ARG A 397 5.53 -34.57 -2.48
N ALA A 398 6.74 -34.27 -2.94
CA ALA A 398 7.57 -33.17 -2.43
C ALA A 398 6.93 -31.80 -2.73
N VAL A 399 6.43 -31.60 -3.96
CA VAL A 399 5.71 -30.39 -4.38
C VAL A 399 4.42 -30.18 -3.58
N LYS A 400 3.61 -31.23 -3.37
CA LYS A 400 2.41 -31.12 -2.51
C LYS A 400 2.75 -30.79 -1.04
N THR A 401 3.92 -31.22 -0.57
CA THR A 401 4.43 -30.87 0.78
C THR A 401 4.87 -29.40 0.82
N PHE A 402 5.55 -28.92 -0.22
CA PHE A 402 5.92 -27.51 -0.42
C PHE A 402 4.69 -26.59 -0.45
N GLU A 403 3.67 -26.94 -1.24
CA GLU A 403 2.40 -26.21 -1.39
C GLU A 403 1.59 -26.14 -0.08
N SER A 404 1.84 -27.05 0.87
CA SER A 404 1.23 -27.01 2.21
C SER A 404 1.94 -26.10 3.22
N GLY A 405 3.02 -25.42 2.82
CA GLY A 405 3.86 -24.60 3.71
C GLY A 405 4.78 -25.40 4.64
N ALA A 406 4.85 -26.73 4.48
CA ALA A 406 5.70 -27.61 5.26
C ALA A 406 7.15 -27.64 4.72
N TYR A 407 7.77 -26.47 4.58
CA TYR A 407 9.04 -26.29 3.86
C TYR A 407 10.21 -27.13 4.41
N GLU A 408 10.25 -27.41 5.73
CA GLU A 408 11.25 -28.31 6.33
C GLU A 408 11.12 -29.75 5.79
N ASP A 409 9.90 -30.30 5.76
CA ASP A 409 9.65 -31.64 5.21
C ASP A 409 9.78 -31.66 3.67
N ALA A 410 9.35 -30.59 2.99
CA ALA A 410 9.48 -30.45 1.55
C ALA A 410 10.94 -30.42 1.10
N LEU A 411 11.81 -29.69 1.79
CA LEU A 411 13.26 -29.63 1.52
C LEU A 411 13.91 -31.01 1.67
N ASN A 412 13.56 -31.76 2.73
CA ASN A 412 14.03 -33.15 2.91
C ASN A 412 13.58 -34.10 1.77
N LEU A 413 12.45 -33.82 1.11
CA LEU A 413 11.94 -34.58 -0.03
C LEU A 413 12.47 -34.09 -1.39
N LEU A 414 12.81 -32.81 -1.51
CA LEU A 414 13.31 -32.20 -2.76
C LEU A 414 14.82 -32.35 -2.94
N GLU A 415 15.64 -32.30 -1.88
CA GLU A 415 17.12 -32.36 -2.00
C GLU A 415 17.64 -33.61 -2.75
N PRO A 416 17.07 -34.83 -2.59
CA PRO A 416 17.43 -36.00 -3.41
C PRO A 416 17.05 -35.86 -4.89
N LEU A 417 16.16 -34.92 -5.22
CA LEU A 417 15.54 -34.71 -6.53
C LEU A 417 15.98 -33.40 -7.20
N LYS A 418 16.93 -32.63 -6.64
CA LYS A 418 17.26 -31.27 -7.08
C LYS A 418 17.57 -31.10 -8.57
N ASP A 419 18.12 -32.12 -9.22
CA ASP A 419 18.45 -32.14 -10.65
C ASP A 419 17.24 -32.54 -11.54
N TYR A 420 16.04 -32.70 -10.96
CA TYR A 420 14.80 -33.12 -11.61
C TYR A 420 13.77 -31.98 -11.65
N LYS A 421 13.37 -31.57 -12.86
CA LYS A 421 12.38 -30.50 -13.10
C LYS A 421 12.71 -29.22 -12.29
N GLU A 422 11.71 -28.59 -11.68
CA GLU A 422 11.82 -27.33 -10.93
C GLU A 422 12.23 -27.55 -9.45
N ALA A 423 12.78 -28.72 -9.09
CA ALA A 423 13.13 -29.04 -7.71
C ALA A 423 14.15 -28.06 -7.10
N ALA A 424 15.16 -27.64 -7.85
CA ALA A 424 16.15 -26.65 -7.40
C ALA A 424 15.50 -25.30 -7.01
N GLU A 425 14.61 -24.76 -7.84
CA GLU A 425 13.89 -23.51 -7.57
C GLU A 425 12.98 -23.62 -6.33
N LYS A 426 12.36 -24.79 -6.14
CA LYS A 426 11.55 -25.07 -4.93
C LYS A 426 12.41 -25.28 -3.68
N ILE A 427 13.65 -25.78 -3.81
CA ILE A 427 14.63 -25.83 -2.69
C ILE A 427 15.07 -24.41 -2.30
N GLU A 428 15.47 -23.57 -3.26
CA GLU A 428 15.79 -22.16 -3.02
C GLU A 428 14.62 -21.46 -2.31
N THR A 429 13.38 -21.69 -2.77
CA THR A 429 12.18 -21.12 -2.14
C THR A 429 11.92 -21.69 -0.74
N CYS A 430 12.12 -22.99 -0.49
CA CYS A 430 12.10 -23.55 0.87
C CYS A 430 13.12 -22.86 1.78
N HIS A 431 14.33 -22.59 1.29
CA HIS A 431 15.34 -21.87 2.08
C HIS A 431 14.91 -20.42 2.34
N TYR A 432 14.35 -19.71 1.35
CA TYR A 432 13.84 -18.35 1.52
C TYR A 432 12.77 -18.28 2.62
N GLU A 433 11.72 -19.10 2.54
CA GLU A 433 10.60 -19.09 3.50
C GLU A 433 11.05 -19.47 4.92
N LEU A 434 11.92 -20.49 5.06
CA LEU A 434 12.49 -20.85 6.36
C LEU A 434 13.46 -19.80 6.89
N GLY A 435 14.17 -19.09 6.00
CA GLY A 435 15.01 -17.95 6.34
C GLY A 435 14.20 -16.78 6.90
N MET A 436 13.09 -16.43 6.24
CA MET A 436 12.17 -15.37 6.67
C MET A 436 11.48 -15.73 7.99
N LYS A 437 10.91 -16.94 8.12
CA LYS A 437 10.33 -17.47 9.37
C LYS A 437 11.33 -17.49 10.54
N ALA A 438 12.60 -17.80 10.27
CA ALA A 438 13.66 -17.72 11.27
C ALA A 438 14.03 -16.27 11.65
N LEU A 439 13.96 -15.34 10.70
CA LEU A 439 14.21 -13.92 10.91
C LEU A 439 13.11 -13.27 11.76
N GLU A 440 11.84 -13.59 11.49
CA GLU A 440 10.69 -13.19 12.33
C GLU A 440 10.92 -13.59 13.79
N ALA A 441 11.30 -14.84 14.02
CA ALA A 441 11.56 -15.44 15.33
C ALA A 441 12.89 -15.03 16.02
N ASP A 442 13.53 -13.94 15.58
CA ASP A 442 14.84 -13.43 16.05
C ASP A 442 16.00 -14.44 15.99
N ASN A 443 15.85 -15.54 15.23
CA ASN A 443 16.83 -16.61 15.11
C ASN A 443 17.83 -16.31 13.97
N LEU A 444 18.56 -15.20 14.12
CA LEU A 444 19.55 -14.69 13.16
C LEU A 444 20.48 -15.78 12.61
N LYS A 445 20.96 -16.67 13.50
CA LYS A 445 21.87 -17.76 13.12
C LYS A 445 21.24 -18.77 12.16
N SER A 446 19.94 -19.06 12.30
CA SER A 446 19.23 -19.96 11.39
C SER A 446 18.88 -19.24 10.09
N ALA A 447 18.35 -18.02 10.15
CA ALA A 447 18.10 -17.19 8.97
C ALA A 447 19.37 -17.03 8.10
N ALA A 448 20.53 -16.80 8.75
CA ALA A 448 21.82 -16.69 8.08
C ALA A 448 22.49 -18.02 7.66
N ALA A 449 21.88 -19.16 7.97
CA ALA A 449 22.19 -20.41 7.28
C ALA A 449 21.47 -20.45 5.92
N HIS A 450 20.17 -20.15 5.89
CA HIS A 450 19.37 -20.15 4.67
C HIS A 450 19.83 -19.10 3.64
N PHE A 451 20.35 -17.95 4.07
CA PHE A 451 20.92 -16.90 3.20
C PHE A 451 21.87 -17.38 2.09
N LYS A 452 22.54 -18.53 2.26
CA LYS A 452 23.57 -19.03 1.34
C LYS A 452 23.05 -19.99 0.28
N GLU A 453 21.83 -20.49 0.47
CA GLU A 453 21.20 -21.54 -0.32
C GLU A 453 19.99 -20.99 -1.11
N VAL A 454 19.85 -19.66 -1.19
CA VAL A 454 18.85 -18.92 -1.97
C VAL A 454 19.51 -18.17 -3.12
N ASN A 455 18.76 -17.88 -4.18
CA ASN A 455 19.29 -17.07 -5.29
C ASN A 455 19.53 -15.60 -4.90
N ALA A 456 20.22 -14.86 -5.77
CA ALA A 456 20.65 -13.49 -5.50
C ALA A 456 19.49 -12.50 -5.24
N GLU A 457 18.33 -12.70 -5.86
CA GLU A 457 17.15 -11.85 -5.69
C GLU A 457 16.46 -12.12 -4.35
N GLN A 458 16.23 -13.39 -4.02
CA GLN A 458 15.77 -13.81 -2.69
C GLN A 458 16.75 -13.36 -1.59
N ASN A 459 18.05 -13.46 -1.82
CA ASN A 459 19.09 -12.97 -0.90
C ASN A 459 18.95 -11.45 -0.66
N LYS A 460 18.77 -10.64 -1.72
CA LYS A 460 18.55 -9.19 -1.59
C LYS A 460 17.29 -8.87 -0.78
N LYS A 461 16.18 -9.58 -1.04
CA LYS A 461 14.92 -9.43 -0.27
C LYS A 461 15.10 -9.79 1.21
N MET A 462 15.82 -10.87 1.52
CA MET A 462 16.18 -11.22 2.89
C MET A 462 17.08 -10.15 3.53
N GLN A 463 18.09 -9.61 2.83
CA GLN A 463 18.94 -8.53 3.35
C GLN A 463 18.13 -7.24 3.63
N ALA A 464 17.13 -6.93 2.81
CA ALA A 464 16.21 -5.82 3.08
C ALA A 464 15.45 -6.05 4.40
N ALA A 465 14.87 -7.25 4.60
CA ALA A 465 14.19 -7.58 5.86
C ALA A 465 15.11 -7.55 7.10
N PHE A 466 16.40 -7.93 6.96
CA PHE A 466 17.39 -7.74 8.03
C PHE A 466 17.66 -6.25 8.30
N CYS A 467 17.76 -5.43 7.25
CA CYS A 467 17.94 -3.98 7.37
C CYS A 467 16.74 -3.33 8.09
N ASP A 468 15.53 -3.57 7.59
CA ASP A 468 14.30 -2.96 8.11
C ASP A 468 14.04 -3.43 9.57
N LYS A 469 14.32 -4.69 9.92
CA LYS A 469 14.21 -5.17 11.31
C LYS A 469 15.34 -4.63 12.22
N GLY A 470 16.54 -4.39 11.68
CA GLY A 470 17.62 -3.69 12.38
C GLY A 470 17.26 -2.24 12.73
N ILE A 471 16.70 -1.50 11.77
CA ILE A 471 16.16 -0.14 11.97
C ILE A 471 15.08 -0.17 13.06
N ALA A 472 14.13 -1.10 12.97
CA ALA A 472 13.05 -1.24 13.96
C ALA A 472 13.52 -1.65 15.37
N PHE A 473 14.75 -2.15 15.56
CA PHE A 473 15.38 -2.28 16.89
C PHE A 473 16.11 -0.98 17.30
N TYR A 474 16.76 -0.31 16.35
CA TYR A 474 17.49 0.94 16.59
C TYR A 474 16.58 2.09 17.04
N GLU A 475 15.40 2.24 16.42
CA GLU A 475 14.36 3.21 16.80
C GLU A 475 13.85 2.99 18.24
N LYS A 476 13.88 1.74 18.72
CA LYS A 476 13.51 1.35 20.09
C LYS A 476 14.66 1.52 21.09
N GLY A 477 15.82 2.00 20.65
CA GLY A 477 17.03 2.17 21.46
C GLY A 477 17.81 0.87 21.73
N ASP A 478 17.49 -0.22 21.03
CA ASP A 478 18.15 -1.53 21.18
C ASP A 478 19.32 -1.67 20.20
N GLU A 479 20.32 -0.79 20.36
CA GLU A 479 21.45 -0.65 19.44
C GLU A 479 22.28 -1.94 19.33
N GLU A 480 22.48 -2.67 20.43
CA GLU A 480 23.21 -3.95 20.43
C GLU A 480 22.55 -4.96 19.47
N LYS A 481 21.21 -5.08 19.49
CA LYS A 481 20.50 -5.90 18.51
C LYS A 481 20.58 -5.32 17.11
N ALA A 482 20.31 -4.03 16.94
CA ALA A 482 20.33 -3.37 15.63
C ALA A 482 21.65 -3.65 14.87
N LEU A 483 22.79 -3.53 15.56
CA LEU A 483 24.10 -3.86 15.00
C LEU A 483 24.20 -5.34 14.56
N THR A 484 23.73 -6.30 15.36
CA THR A 484 23.72 -7.72 14.94
C THR A 484 22.79 -8.03 13.76
N TYR A 485 21.80 -7.17 13.48
CA TYR A 485 21.00 -7.25 12.26
C TYR A 485 21.76 -6.66 11.06
N PHE A 486 22.37 -5.48 11.24
CA PHE A 486 23.14 -4.80 10.21
C PHE A 486 24.42 -5.55 9.78
N GLU A 487 25.01 -6.41 10.63
CA GLU A 487 26.12 -7.30 10.26
C GLU A 487 25.81 -8.22 9.05
N TYR A 488 24.53 -8.49 8.78
CA TYR A 488 24.09 -9.29 7.63
C TYR A 488 23.70 -8.46 6.40
N VAL A 489 23.71 -7.13 6.49
CA VAL A 489 23.40 -6.22 5.37
C VAL A 489 24.70 -5.83 4.67
N THR A 490 24.92 -6.43 3.50
CA THR A 490 26.11 -6.25 2.65
C THR A 490 25.80 -5.71 1.26
N ASP A 491 24.52 -5.71 0.86
CA ASP A 491 24.05 -5.02 -0.34
C ASP A 491 24.20 -3.51 -0.17
N LYS A 492 24.87 -2.87 -1.13
CA LYS A 492 25.22 -1.45 -1.10
C LYS A 492 24.01 -0.54 -1.28
N ASP A 493 22.94 -1.03 -1.91
CA ASP A 493 21.72 -0.27 -2.13
C ASP A 493 20.92 -0.12 -0.81
N LEU A 494 21.21 -0.95 0.19
CA LEU A 494 20.57 -0.91 1.51
C LEU A 494 21.35 -0.07 2.54
N LEU A 495 22.64 0.15 2.35
CA LEU A 495 23.46 0.94 3.29
C LEU A 495 22.93 2.37 3.51
N PRO A 496 22.48 3.13 2.48
CA PRO A 496 21.91 4.47 2.67
C PRO A 496 20.65 4.49 3.54
N LYS A 497 19.88 3.39 3.65
CA LYS A 497 18.75 3.30 4.60
C LYS A 497 19.25 3.23 6.05
N ILE A 498 20.34 2.51 6.29
CA ILE A 498 20.95 2.37 7.62
C ILE A 498 21.54 3.73 8.03
N ASP A 499 22.24 4.40 7.12
CA ASP A 499 22.80 5.74 7.35
C ASP A 499 21.71 6.78 7.62
N ALA A 500 20.57 6.71 6.90
CA ALA A 500 19.39 7.55 7.17
C ALA A 500 18.79 7.32 8.57
N ALA A 501 18.67 6.06 9.01
CA ALA A 501 18.16 5.72 10.34
C ALA A 501 19.11 6.18 11.46
N TYR A 502 20.42 6.04 11.26
CA TYR A 502 21.45 6.61 12.15
C TYR A 502 21.33 8.14 12.21
N TYR A 503 21.20 8.82 11.07
CA TYR A 503 21.07 10.28 10.99
C TYR A 503 19.80 10.79 11.69
N ALA A 504 18.65 10.13 11.47
CA ALA A 504 17.38 10.46 12.12
C ALA A 504 17.44 10.30 13.65
N GLN A 505 18.06 9.23 14.17
CA GLN A 505 18.25 9.10 15.62
C GLN A 505 19.22 10.15 16.16
N ALA A 506 20.29 10.48 15.43
CA ALA A 506 21.24 11.51 15.84
C ALA A 506 20.59 12.90 15.93
N LEU A 507 19.72 13.26 14.98
CA LEU A 507 18.90 14.48 15.06
C LEU A 507 18.02 14.49 16.30
N LYS A 508 17.30 13.40 16.57
CA LYS A 508 16.47 13.26 17.78
C LYS A 508 17.28 13.41 19.07
N LEU A 509 18.48 12.82 19.13
CA LEU A 509 19.39 12.97 20.28
C LEU A 509 19.87 14.42 20.48
N VAL A 510 19.90 15.26 19.44
CA VAL A 510 20.12 16.71 19.59
C VAL A 510 18.90 17.41 20.21
N GLU A 511 17.68 16.97 19.88
CA GLU A 511 16.44 17.53 20.45
C GLU A 511 16.22 17.10 21.91
N ASP A 512 16.53 15.83 22.23
CA ASP A 512 16.53 15.29 23.59
C ASP A 512 17.71 15.82 24.46
N GLY A 513 18.66 16.55 23.86
CA GLY A 513 19.83 17.13 24.53
C GLY A 513 20.96 16.14 24.85
N GLU A 514 20.91 14.92 24.32
CA GLU A 514 21.92 13.86 24.44
C GLU A 514 23.11 14.07 23.47
N TYR A 515 23.67 15.29 23.52
CA TYR A 515 24.64 15.80 22.54
C TYR A 515 25.89 14.95 22.31
N ASP A 516 26.38 14.25 23.33
CA ASP A 516 27.57 13.38 23.19
C ASP A 516 27.27 12.16 22.30
N LYS A 517 26.12 11.50 22.48
CA LYS A 517 25.68 10.39 21.61
C LYS A 517 25.44 10.85 20.17
N ALA A 518 24.76 11.99 20.01
CA ALA A 518 24.54 12.59 18.69
C ALA A 518 25.88 12.89 17.96
N THR A 519 26.88 13.37 18.72
CA THR A 519 28.23 13.62 18.20
C THR A 519 28.90 12.33 17.70
N GLU A 520 28.83 11.24 18.46
CA GLU A 520 29.40 9.95 18.06
C GLU A 520 28.76 9.41 16.77
N ILE A 521 27.44 9.54 16.60
CA ILE A 521 26.73 9.07 15.40
C ILE A 521 27.03 9.96 14.18
N PHE A 522 26.94 11.28 14.29
CA PHE A 522 27.27 12.18 13.16
C PHE A 522 28.75 12.05 12.75
N ALA A 523 29.68 11.86 13.71
CA ALA A 523 31.09 11.62 13.39
C ALA A 523 31.36 10.25 12.72
N LYS A 524 30.53 9.24 13.01
CA LYS A 524 30.54 7.91 12.34
C LYS A 524 30.01 8.00 10.91
N LEU A 525 29.01 8.85 10.67
CA LEU A 525 28.40 9.10 9.34
C LEU A 525 29.26 10.02 8.44
N GLY A 526 30.02 10.96 9.03
CA GLY A 526 31.01 11.76 8.31
C GLY A 526 30.40 12.81 7.38
N GLU A 527 30.41 12.55 6.08
CA GLU A 527 29.96 13.47 5.00
C GLU A 527 28.54 13.14 4.49
N TYR A 528 27.76 12.38 5.27
CA TYR A 528 26.35 12.09 4.96
C TYR A 528 25.47 13.31 5.25
N GLU A 529 24.57 13.67 4.31
CA GLU A 529 23.70 14.84 4.39
C GLU A 529 24.43 16.11 4.90
N ASP A 530 24.01 16.69 6.02
CA ASP A 530 24.65 17.84 6.65
C ASP A 530 25.34 17.50 8.00
N CYS A 531 25.74 16.24 8.22
CA CYS A 531 26.43 15.79 9.44
C CYS A 531 27.55 16.74 9.94
N PRO A 532 28.44 17.29 9.09
CA PRO A 532 29.45 18.27 9.52
C PRO A 532 28.84 19.56 10.09
N THR A 533 27.69 20.00 9.56
CA THR A 533 26.92 21.17 10.03
C THR A 533 26.19 20.86 11.33
N GLN A 534 25.62 19.66 11.49
CA GLN A 534 24.97 19.23 12.74
C GLN A 534 25.98 19.12 13.89
N LEU A 535 27.23 18.72 13.62
CA LEU A 535 28.31 18.76 14.62
C LEU A 535 28.61 20.20 15.11
N LEU A 536 28.65 21.18 14.21
CA LEU A 536 28.82 22.60 14.60
C LEU A 536 27.59 23.12 15.37
N ARG A 537 26.37 22.71 14.99
CA ARG A 537 25.12 22.99 15.72
C ARG A 537 25.17 22.43 17.15
N ILE A 538 25.65 21.20 17.34
CA ILE A 538 25.81 20.60 18.68
C ILE A 538 26.75 21.43 19.54
N HIS A 539 27.90 21.87 19.01
CA HIS A 539 28.81 22.74 19.74
C HIS A 539 28.14 24.07 20.15
N ALA A 540 27.34 24.69 19.27
CA ALA A 540 26.60 25.89 19.62
C ALA A 540 25.54 25.65 20.72
N LEU A 541 24.81 24.53 20.66
CA LEU A 541 23.80 24.17 21.65
C LEU A 541 24.41 23.83 23.03
N LYS A 542 25.53 23.09 23.06
CA LYS A 542 26.34 22.88 24.27
C LYS A 542 26.81 24.21 24.85
N ALA A 543 27.31 25.12 24.00
CA ALA A 543 27.79 26.43 24.44
C ALA A 543 26.68 27.28 25.08
N GLU A 544 25.47 27.26 24.51
CA GLU A 544 24.28 27.88 25.13
C GLU A 544 23.94 27.24 26.48
N GLN A 545 24.00 25.91 26.60
CA GLN A 545 23.75 25.22 27.87
C GLN A 545 24.76 25.65 28.96
N TYR A 546 26.05 25.69 28.63
CA TYR A 546 27.09 26.19 29.56
C TYR A 546 26.91 27.68 29.88
N TYR A 547 26.59 28.53 28.90
CA TYR A 547 26.35 29.96 29.09
C TYR A 547 25.18 30.21 30.06
N ASN A 548 24.07 29.50 29.90
CA ASN A 548 22.88 29.62 30.75
C ASN A 548 23.13 29.09 32.18
N ASN A 549 24.05 28.12 32.34
CA ASN A 549 24.55 27.66 33.64
C ASN A 549 25.61 28.59 34.27
N ALA A 550 25.94 29.72 33.62
CA ALA A 550 27.03 30.64 33.98
C ALA A 550 28.44 30.01 34.03
N ASP A 551 28.63 28.89 33.33
CA ASP A 551 29.93 28.26 33.06
C ASP A 551 30.53 28.84 31.77
N TYR A 552 30.93 30.11 31.86
CA TYR A 552 31.38 30.84 30.69
C TYR A 552 32.73 30.34 30.15
N GLU A 553 33.57 29.67 30.96
CA GLU A 553 34.84 29.11 30.47
C GLU A 553 34.60 27.96 29.49
N ASN A 554 33.67 27.04 29.80
CA ASN A 554 33.27 25.97 28.87
C ASN A 554 32.43 26.51 27.70
N ALA A 555 31.52 27.48 27.93
CA ALA A 555 30.75 28.11 26.85
C ALA A 555 31.65 28.74 25.78
N ILE A 556 32.71 29.45 26.18
CA ILE A 556 33.69 30.06 25.27
C ILE A 556 34.45 29.00 24.46
N ALA A 557 34.69 27.80 25.01
CA ALA A 557 35.34 26.72 24.28
C ALA A 557 34.41 26.12 23.21
N GLU A 558 33.16 25.82 23.58
CA GLU A 558 32.17 25.23 22.68
C GLU A 558 31.72 26.21 21.57
N PHE A 559 31.49 27.51 21.86
CA PHE A 559 31.22 28.50 20.80
C PHE A 559 32.39 28.65 19.81
N LYS A 560 33.64 28.41 20.25
CA LYS A 560 34.81 28.39 19.33
C LYS A 560 34.87 27.12 18.48
N ALA A 561 34.37 25.99 18.99
CA ALA A 561 34.26 24.75 18.24
C ALA A 561 33.13 24.82 17.18
N ALA A 562 32.04 25.55 17.47
CA ALA A 562 30.98 25.86 16.50
C ALA A 562 31.43 26.80 15.35
N GLY A 563 32.51 27.56 15.55
CA GLY A 563 33.10 28.40 14.51
C GLY A 563 32.16 29.50 14.00
N ASP A 564 31.89 29.48 12.70
CA ASP A 564 31.00 30.42 12.01
C ASP A 564 29.52 29.96 11.97
N TYR A 565 29.14 28.91 12.73
CA TYR A 565 27.75 28.46 12.81
C TYR A 565 26.88 29.45 13.60
N GLY A 566 25.81 29.93 12.95
CA GLY A 566 24.86 30.87 13.56
C GLY A 566 25.52 32.21 13.93
N ASP A 567 25.43 32.60 15.21
CA ASP A 567 26.07 33.79 15.76
C ASP A 567 27.24 33.45 16.72
N ALA A 568 27.72 32.21 16.73
CA ALA A 568 28.68 31.69 17.72
C ALA A 568 29.92 32.58 17.91
N ALA A 569 30.51 33.10 16.83
CA ALA A 569 31.63 34.05 16.90
C ALA A 569 31.32 35.34 17.68
N SER A 570 30.07 35.82 17.63
CA SER A 570 29.60 36.95 18.46
C SER A 570 29.36 36.49 19.91
N ARG A 571 28.76 35.31 20.11
CA ARG A 571 28.52 34.72 21.44
C ARG A 571 29.83 34.44 22.21
N VAL A 572 30.94 34.10 21.54
CA VAL A 572 32.29 34.05 22.14
C VAL A 572 32.64 35.38 22.82
N THR A 573 32.38 36.51 22.16
CA THR A 573 32.71 37.85 22.68
C THR A 573 31.84 38.19 23.88
N GLU A 574 30.54 37.90 23.81
CA GLU A 574 29.63 38.12 24.93
C GLU A 574 29.93 37.22 26.13
N ALA A 575 30.17 35.93 25.92
CA ALA A 575 30.55 34.98 26.97
C ALA A 575 31.88 35.37 27.64
N THR A 576 32.86 35.85 26.85
CA THR A 576 34.12 36.39 27.38
C THR A 576 33.89 37.63 28.26
N TYR A 577 32.95 38.50 27.89
CA TYR A 577 32.54 39.62 28.73
C TYR A 577 31.85 39.17 30.04
N ARG A 578 30.92 38.20 29.97
CA ARG A 578 30.25 37.63 31.15
C ARG A 578 31.25 36.99 32.12
N LEU A 579 32.20 36.23 31.59
CA LEU A 579 33.29 35.61 32.36
C LEU A 579 34.12 36.68 33.09
N GLY A 580 34.57 37.72 32.39
CA GLY A 580 35.33 38.81 32.99
C GLY A 580 34.55 39.54 34.09
N ALA A 581 33.25 39.76 33.90
CA ALA A 581 32.37 40.35 34.91
C ALA A 581 32.16 39.44 36.14
N GLN A 582 32.04 38.12 35.94
CA GLN A 582 31.91 37.11 37.00
C GLN A 582 33.21 37.01 37.83
N GLN A 583 34.37 36.92 37.17
CA GLN A 583 35.68 36.95 37.82
C GLN A 583 35.88 38.25 38.64
N LEU A 584 35.45 39.39 38.11
CA LEU A 584 35.52 40.69 38.80
C LEU A 584 34.63 40.72 40.05
N ALA A 585 33.41 40.17 39.97
CA ALA A 585 32.49 40.03 41.11
C ALA A 585 33.05 39.08 42.19
N ASN A 586 33.78 38.04 41.79
CA ASN A 586 34.50 37.13 42.69
C ASN A 586 35.76 37.76 43.31
N GLY A 587 36.15 38.97 42.90
CA GLY A 587 37.36 39.66 43.36
C GLY A 587 38.65 39.25 42.62
N GLU A 588 38.57 38.45 41.56
CA GLU A 588 39.68 38.01 40.72
C GLU A 588 40.10 39.10 39.71
N VAL A 589 40.26 40.35 40.19
CA VAL A 589 40.41 41.57 39.36
C VAL A 589 41.49 41.43 38.27
N ARG A 590 42.59 40.71 38.53
CA ARG A 590 43.64 40.46 37.52
C ARG A 590 43.17 39.54 36.41
N LYS A 591 42.55 38.41 36.75
CA LYS A 591 42.02 37.43 35.79
C LYS A 591 40.92 38.08 34.94
N ALA A 592 40.06 38.88 35.57
CA ALA A 592 39.04 39.67 34.90
C ALA A 592 39.65 40.65 33.89
N TYR A 593 40.74 41.33 34.25
CA TYR A 593 41.43 42.24 33.33
C TYR A 593 42.02 41.51 32.12
N ASP A 594 42.76 40.43 32.36
CA ASP A 594 43.39 39.63 31.31
C ASP A 594 42.35 38.95 30.39
N THR A 595 41.14 38.68 30.90
CA THR A 595 40.00 38.15 30.14
C THR A 595 39.30 39.24 29.30
N LEU A 596 39.15 40.46 29.82
CA LEU A 596 38.42 41.55 29.14
C LEU A 596 39.28 42.35 28.15
N TYR A 597 40.59 42.53 28.39
CA TYR A 597 41.45 43.35 27.54
C TYR A 597 41.54 42.89 26.05
N PRO A 598 41.53 41.57 25.73
CA PRO A 598 41.47 41.11 24.35
C PRO A 598 40.23 41.60 23.58
N ILE A 599 39.08 41.72 24.27
CA ILE A 599 37.80 42.15 23.71
C ILE A 599 37.49 43.63 24.00
N ARG A 600 38.49 44.47 24.31
CA ARG A 600 38.31 45.90 24.69
C ARG A 600 37.67 46.79 23.61
N SER A 601 37.46 46.30 22.39
CA SER A 601 36.69 46.95 21.33
C SER A 601 35.18 46.67 21.38
N TYR A 602 34.74 45.80 22.29
CA TYR A 602 33.33 45.56 22.59
C TYR A 602 32.85 46.53 23.68
N ASP A 603 31.90 47.41 23.37
CA ASP A 603 31.52 48.53 24.24
C ASP A 603 31.25 48.16 25.72
N PRO A 604 30.53 47.06 26.06
CA PRO A 604 30.35 46.65 27.45
C PRO A 604 31.67 46.32 28.18
N ALA A 605 32.63 45.69 27.47
CA ALA A 605 33.94 45.39 28.02
C ALA A 605 34.79 46.65 28.18
N TYR A 606 34.80 47.54 27.18
CA TYR A 606 35.47 48.85 27.27
C TYR A 606 34.96 49.64 28.48
N MET A 607 33.64 49.81 28.58
CA MET A 607 33.00 50.56 29.67
C MET A 607 33.32 49.96 31.04
N LEU A 608 33.33 48.63 31.17
CA LEU A 608 33.66 47.96 32.44
C LEU A 608 35.14 48.16 32.83
N LEU A 609 36.05 48.10 31.85
CA LEU A 609 37.50 48.31 32.03
C LEU A 609 37.84 49.73 32.48
N VAL A 610 37.19 50.76 31.90
CA VAL A 610 37.52 52.17 32.19
C VAL A 610 36.75 52.77 33.37
N SER A 611 35.59 52.22 33.73
CA SER A 611 34.74 52.78 34.81
C SER A 611 34.89 52.12 36.18
N ASN A 612 35.31 50.84 36.25
CA ASN A 612 35.46 50.17 37.55
C ASN A 612 36.80 50.51 38.22
N SER A 613 36.73 51.15 39.39
CA SER A 613 37.89 51.55 40.20
C SER A 613 38.82 50.41 40.64
N GLN A 614 38.35 49.16 40.66
CA GLN A 614 39.16 47.99 41.00
C GLN A 614 40.31 47.78 39.98
N PHE A 615 40.03 47.97 38.69
CA PHE A 615 41.05 47.91 37.64
C PHE A 615 42.05 49.07 37.78
N TYR A 616 41.56 50.28 38.05
CA TYR A 616 42.43 51.44 38.30
C TYR A 616 43.47 51.17 39.39
N ILE A 617 43.06 50.61 40.53
CA ILE A 617 43.96 50.30 41.65
C ILE A 617 44.99 49.23 41.26
N GLN A 618 44.60 48.15 40.57
CA GLN A 618 45.55 47.08 40.22
C GLN A 618 46.49 47.43 39.06
N ILE A 619 46.08 48.24 38.08
CA ILE A 619 46.89 48.51 36.89
C ILE A 619 47.87 49.65 37.15
N TYR A 620 47.42 50.77 37.75
CA TYR A 620 48.24 51.98 37.88
C TYR A 620 49.21 51.94 39.07
N ASP A 621 48.80 51.47 40.26
CA ASP A 621 49.69 51.41 41.43
C ASP A 621 50.68 50.22 41.38
N VAL A 622 50.36 49.16 40.61
CA VAL A 622 51.16 47.91 40.56
C VAL A 622 51.89 47.72 39.21
N GLY A 623 51.69 48.62 38.25
CA GLY A 623 52.41 48.64 36.96
C GLY A 623 52.11 47.45 36.03
N ALA A 624 50.97 46.79 36.23
CA ALA A 624 50.67 45.50 35.61
C ALA A 624 49.88 45.64 34.30
N GLY A 625 50.58 45.82 33.18
CA GLY A 625 50.01 45.69 31.82
C GLY A 625 49.77 47.01 31.06
N PRO A 626 49.34 46.93 29.78
CA PRO A 626 49.04 48.10 28.96
C PRO A 626 47.80 48.84 29.46
N ASN A 627 47.76 50.16 29.29
CA ASN A 627 46.62 51.02 29.67
C ASN A 627 45.53 50.99 28.57
N PRO A 628 44.25 50.65 28.87
CA PRO A 628 43.18 50.63 27.86
C PRO A 628 42.80 52.03 27.34
N LEU A 629 43.32 53.11 27.94
CA LEU A 629 43.14 54.48 27.46
C LEU A 629 44.26 54.97 26.50
N ASN A 630 45.26 54.14 26.16
CA ASN A 630 46.43 54.55 25.37
C ASN A 630 46.31 54.29 23.84
N GLU A 631 45.16 53.84 23.33
CA GLU A 631 44.99 53.44 21.90
C GLU A 631 44.17 54.45 21.06
N ASN A 632 44.13 55.73 21.46
CA ASN A 632 43.61 56.87 20.68
C ASN A 632 44.68 57.97 20.53
#